data_AF-A0A978TF35-F1
#
_entry.id   AF-A0A978TF35-F1
#
_cell.length_a   1.000
_cell.length_b   1.000
_cell.length_c   1.000
_cell.angle_alpha   90.00
_cell.angle_beta   90.00
_cell.angle_gamma   90.00
#
_symmetry.space_group_name_H-M   'P 1'
#
loop_
_entity.id
_entity.type
_entity.pdbx_description
1 polymer ?
#
loop_
_entity_poly.entity_id
_entity_poly.type
_entity_poly.pdbx_seq_one_letter_code
_entity_poly.pdbx_strand_id
1 'polypeptide(L)' 'MTTPKEVFEHLGQLEQVDTVQSATYREEAQEVLADTSVSLPLRQAIADRLNQANHDLALHTAGSEDSY' A
#
# COMPACT_ATOMS: atom_id res chain seq x y z
N MET A 1 -6.10 12.98 10.18
CA MET A 1 -5.33 12.84 8.94
C MET A 1 -4.22 11.86 9.22
N THR A 2 -4.17 10.77 8.45
CA THR A 2 -3.10 9.76 8.52
C THR A 2 -1.81 10.41 8.03
N THR A 3 -0.74 10.30 8.80
CA THR A 3 0.55 10.89 8.45
C THR A 3 1.25 10.03 7.39
N PRO A 4 2.15 10.60 6.56
CA PRO A 4 2.93 9.81 5.60
C PRO A 4 3.69 8.63 6.24
N LYS A 5 4.10 8.77 7.51
CA LYS A 5 4.73 7.69 8.26
C LYS A 5 3.75 6.56 8.57
N GLU A 6 2.56 6.88 9.06
CA GLU A 6 1.52 5.88 9.34
C GLU A 6 1.11 5.14 8.05
N VAL A 7 0.98 5.87 6.93
CA VAL A 7 0.72 5.28 5.61
C VAL A 7 1.83 4.29 5.22
N PHE A 8 3.10 4.63 5.44
CA PHE A 8 4.21 3.71 5.13
C PHE A 8 4.13 2.40 5.93
N GLU A 9 3.74 2.48 7.22
CA GLU A 9 3.54 1.30 8.07
C GLU A 9 2.33 0.47 7.65
N HIS A 10 1.20 1.12 7.34
CA HIS A 10 -0.01 0.48 6.83
C HIS A 10 0.25 -0.33 5.55
N LEU A 11 1.04 0.22 4.62
CA LEU A 11 1.43 -0.49 3.40
C LEU A 11 2.22 -1.78 3.69
N GLY A 12 2.87 -1.89 4.86
CA GLY A 12 3.53 -3.13 5.28
C GLY A 12 2.61 -4.24 5.78
N GLN A 13 1.31 -3.97 5.88
CA GLN A 13 0.32 -4.88 6.42
C GLN A 13 -0.74 -5.30 5.39
N LEU A 14 -0.62 -4.89 4.12
CA LEU A 14 -1.63 -5.12 3.08
C LEU A 14 -2.06 -6.60 2.93
N GLU A 15 -1.16 -7.55 3.19
CA GLU A 15 -1.44 -8.99 3.08
C GLU A 15 -2.00 -9.61 4.36
N GLN A 16 -1.87 -8.91 5.48
CA GLN A 16 -2.20 -9.40 6.81
C GLN A 16 -3.61 -8.98 7.24
N VAL A 17 -4.19 -8.01 6.54
CA VAL A 17 -5.52 -7.46 6.81
C VAL A 17 -6.51 -7.90 5.73
N ASP A 18 -7.80 -7.69 5.99
CA ASP A 18 -8.84 -8.04 5.02
C ASP A 18 -8.85 -7.11 3.79
N THR A 19 -9.53 -7.53 2.73
CA THR A 19 -9.58 -6.82 1.45
C THR A 19 -10.08 -5.37 1.58
N VAL A 20 -11.00 -5.09 2.50
CA VAL A 20 -11.54 -3.75 2.70
C VAL A 20 -10.49 -2.87 3.36
N GLN A 21 -9.83 -3.36 4.41
CA GLN A 21 -8.76 -2.64 5.09
C GLN A 21 -7.54 -2.42 4.17
N SER A 22 -7.19 -3.40 3.33
CA SER A 22 -6.13 -3.25 2.32
C SER A 22 -6.51 -2.23 1.24
N ALA A 23 -7.80 -2.07 0.91
CA ALA A 23 -8.25 -1.00 0.02
C ALA A 23 -8.08 0.38 0.67
N THR A 24 -8.47 0.52 1.94
CA THR A 24 -8.28 1.76 2.71
C THR A 24 -6.81 2.18 2.77
N TYR A 25 -5.90 1.27 3.08
CA TYR A 25 -4.46 1.59 3.13
C TYR A 25 -3.90 2.03 1.77
N ARG A 26 -4.42 1.49 0.67
CA ARG A 26 -4.06 1.94 -0.69
C ARG A 26 -4.62 3.32 -1.00
N GLU A 27 -5.83 3.64 -0.53
CA GLU A 27 -6.43 4.97 -0.67
C GLU A 27 -5.61 6.03 0.07
N GLU A 28 -5.26 5.79 1.33
CA GLU A 28 -4.41 6.70 2.11
C GLU A 28 -3.06 6.96 1.43
N ALA A 29 -2.47 5.93 0.81
CA ALA A 29 -1.24 6.10 0.03
C ALA A 29 -1.45 7.02 -1.18
N GLN A 30 -2.57 6.89 -1.91
CA GLN A 30 -2.87 7.78 -3.04
C GLN A 30 -3.06 9.23 -2.59
N GLU A 31 -3.69 9.46 -1.44
CA GLU A 31 -3.85 10.81 -0.89
C GLU A 31 -2.48 11.46 -0.60
N VAL A 32 -1.55 10.73 0.02
CA VAL A 32 -0.20 11.24 0.30
C VAL A 32 0.60 11.49 -0.99
N LEU A 33 0.43 10.65 -2.02
CA LEU A 33 1.10 10.84 -3.32
C LEU A 33 0.58 12.08 -4.05
N ALA A 34 -0.72 12.38 -3.92
CA ALA A 34 -1.36 13.56 -4.49
C ALA A 34 -1.03 14.86 -3.74
N ASP A 35 -0.65 14.79 -2.47
CA ASP A 35 -0.35 15.97 -1.66
C ASP A 35 1.00 16.61 -2.04
N THR A 36 0.93 17.80 -2.63
CA THR A 36 2.12 18.58 -3.04
C THR A 36 2.89 19.19 -1.88
N SER A 37 2.30 19.24 -0.67
CA SER A 37 2.98 19.69 0.54
C SER A 37 3.92 18.63 1.11
N VAL A 38 3.73 17.36 0.73
CA VAL A 38 4.60 16.25 1.11
C VAL A 38 5.85 16.25 0.24
N SER A 39 7.01 16.14 0.90
CA SER A 39 8.30 16.18 0.21
C SER A 39 8.43 15.06 -0.82
N LEU A 40 9.10 15.38 -1.94
CA LEU A 40 9.29 14.41 -3.02
C LEU A 40 9.95 13.10 -2.55
N PRO A 41 11.00 13.09 -1.69
CA PRO A 41 11.60 11.84 -1.22
C PRO A 41 10.62 10.97 -0.45
N LEU A 42 9.71 11.57 0.32
CA LEU A 42 8.73 10.83 1.10
C LEU A 42 7.64 10.23 0.21
N ARG A 43 7.18 10.98 -0.80
CA ARG A 43 6.25 10.44 -1.80
C ARG A 43 6.87 9.30 -2.61
N GLN A 44 8.15 9.39 -2.96
CA GLN A 44 8.86 8.29 -3.62
C GLN A 44 8.91 7.04 -2.74
N ALA A 45 9.29 7.18 -1.46
CA ALA A 45 9.33 6.04 -0.53
C ALA A 45 7.96 5.35 -0.38
N ILE A 46 6.87 6.12 -0.35
CA ILE A 46 5.50 5.58 -0.29
C ILE A 46 5.12 4.90 -1.62
N ALA A 47 5.46 5.49 -2.77
CA ALA A 47 5.19 4.89 -4.08
C ALA A 47 5.91 3.54 -4.24
N ASP A 48 7.19 3.48 -3.85
CA ASP A 48 7.99 2.26 -3.91
C ASP A 48 7.40 1.17 -3.00
N ARG A 49 7.03 1.54 -1.77
CA ARG A 49 6.42 0.61 -0.81
C ARG A 49 5.05 0.10 -1.29
N LEU A 50 4.22 0.98 -1.85
CA LEU A 50 2.91 0.64 -2.41
C LEU A 50 3.05 -0.34 -3.58
N ASN A 51 4.00 -0.08 -4.48
CA ASN A 51 4.27 -0.96 -5.62
C ASN A 51 4.73 -2.35 -5.15
N GLN A 52 5.65 -2.41 -4.19
CA GLN A 52 6.11 -3.66 -3.62
C GLN A 52 4.95 -4.43 -2.97
N ALA A 53 4.20 -3.79 -2.08
CA ALA A 53 3.13 -4.46 -1.34
C ALA A 53 1.98 -4.92 -2.25
N ASN A 54 1.68 -4.19 -3.33
CA ASN A 54 0.72 -4.64 -4.35
C ASN A 54 1.25 -5.84 -5.16
N HIS A 55 2.54 -5.87 -5.46
CA HIS A 55 3.17 -6.98 -6.15
C HIS A 55 3.13 -8.25 -5.30
N ASP A 56 3.53 -8.15 -4.03
CA ASP A 56 3.52 -9.26 -3.09
C ASP A 56 2.08 -9.81 -2.93
N LEU A 57 1.10 -8.91 -2.70
CA LEU A 57 -0.31 -9.29 -2.57
C LEU A 57 -0.83 -10.03 -3.81
N ALA A 58 -0.45 -9.57 -5.01
CA ALA A 58 -0.85 -10.21 -6.26
C ALA A 58 -0.29 -11.64 -6.39
N LEU A 59 0.96 -11.88 -5.97
CA LEU A 59 1.56 -13.21 -5.94
C LEU A 59 0.82 -14.14 -4.96
N HIS A 60 0.45 -13.63 -3.78
CA HIS A 60 -0.31 -14.38 -2.79
C HIS A 60 -1.72 -14.75 -3.27
N THR A 61 -2.41 -13.83 -3.95
CA THR A 61 -3.74 -14.11 -4.50
C THR A 61 -3.70 -15.09 -5.67
N ALA A 62 -2.69 -14.98 -6.55
CA ALA A 62 -2.57 -15.85 -7.73
C ALA A 62 -2.23 -17.30 -7.36
N GLY A 63 -1.39 -17.53 -6.34
CA GLY A 63 -1.05 -18.88 -5.88
C GLY A 63 -2.18 -19.62 -5.15
N SER A 64 -3.24 -18.91 -4.76
CA SER A 64 -4.38 -19.48 -4.02
C SER A 64 -5.46 -20.08 -4.95
N GLU A 65 -5.41 -19.79 -6.25
CA GLU A 65 -6.43 -20.20 -7.23
C GLU A 65 -6.00 -21.38 -8.14
N ASP A 66 -4.75 -21.85 -8.03
CA ASP A 66 -4.19 -22.92 -8.89
C ASP A 66 -4.31 -24.34 -8.29
N SER A 67 -5.49 -24.71 -7.81
CA SER A 67 -5.83 -26.13 -7.56
C SER A 67 -7.00 -26.55 -8.45
N TYR A 68 -6.68 -27.19 -9.57
CA TYR A 68 -7.61 -27.83 -10.50
C TYR A 68 -7.68 -29.34 -10.29
#